data_AF-A0A3D5L6F0-F1
#
_entry.id   AF-A0A3D5L6F0-F1
#
_cell.length_a   1.000
_cell.length_b   1.000
_cell.length_c   1.000
_cell.angle_alpha   90.00
_cell.angle_beta   90.00
_cell.angle_gamma   90.00
#
_symmetry.space_group_name_H-M   'P 1'
#
loop_
_entity.id
_entity.type
_entity.pdbx_description
1 polymer ?
#
loop_
_entity_poly.entity_id
_entity_poly.type
_entity_poly.pdbx_seq_one_letter_code
_entity_poly.pdbx_strand_id
1 'polypeptide(L)'
;MIGIAGSNVGVGCTHFSIMLANYLTGYLRRKAILLEFNESGDFERLEQVCTGQTGRKNPYRILDADYYKHAGPENIKEVLLEGYDDILIDFGSVKDGEHESYWRCDKKFLVGSFTEWQQESFREFEMEKRAKQKKSWQSLAVFGSEETRREFSRRYRINAERIPFSADAFSVTEECGEFFKRIL
;
A
#
# COMPACT_ATOMS: atom_id res chain seq x y z
N MET A 1 -4.68 1.72 12.03
CA MET A 1 -4.31 2.37 10.74
C MET A 1 -3.16 1.63 10.08
N ILE A 2 -3.25 1.43 8.77
CA ILE A 2 -2.23 0.76 7.96
C ILE A 2 -1.71 1.75 6.90
N GLY A 3 -0.42 2.09 6.97
CA GLY A 3 0.24 2.94 5.99
C GLY A 3 0.96 2.12 4.93
N ILE A 4 0.81 2.49 3.67
CA ILE A 4 1.40 1.80 2.52
C ILE A 4 2.16 2.82 1.69
N ALA A 5 3.44 2.55 1.42
CA ALA A 5 4.27 3.40 0.59
C ALA A 5 5.08 2.56 -0.39
N GLY A 6 5.30 3.08 -1.59
CA GLY A 6 6.16 2.50 -2.62
C GLY A 6 7.60 3.01 -2.51
N SER A 7 8.60 2.14 -2.68
CA SER A 7 10.01 2.56 -2.69
C SER A 7 10.39 3.39 -3.92
N ASN A 8 9.55 3.39 -4.95
CA ASN A 8 9.70 4.19 -6.17
C ASN A 8 8.33 4.31 -6.87
N VAL A 9 8.23 5.19 -7.85
CA VAL A 9 7.06 5.25 -8.74
C VAL A 9 6.93 3.94 -9.53
N GLY A 10 5.69 3.46 -9.69
CA GLY A 10 5.39 2.29 -10.52
C GLY A 10 5.75 0.93 -9.91
N VAL A 11 6.00 0.84 -8.60
CA VAL A 11 6.25 -0.43 -7.90
C VAL A 11 4.97 -1.16 -7.46
N GLY A 12 3.78 -0.66 -7.83
CA GLY A 12 2.51 -1.30 -7.49
C GLY A 12 1.98 -0.99 -6.09
N CYS A 13 2.31 0.17 -5.51
CA CYS A 13 1.76 0.63 -4.22
C CYS A 13 0.22 0.66 -4.25
N THR A 14 -0.37 1.42 -5.18
CA THR A 14 -1.82 1.50 -5.42
C THR A 14 -2.47 0.13 -5.60
N HIS A 15 -1.84 -0.75 -6.38
CA HIS A 15 -2.35 -2.09 -6.64
C HIS A 15 -2.40 -2.91 -5.34
N PHE A 16 -1.32 -2.91 -4.55
CA PHE A 16 -1.27 -3.59 -3.25
C PHE A 16 -2.29 -3.02 -2.26
N SER A 17 -2.44 -1.69 -2.21
CA SER A 17 -3.42 -1.02 -1.36
C SER A 17 -4.85 -1.47 -1.66
N ILE A 18 -5.21 -1.58 -2.94
CA ILE A 18 -6.52 -2.07 -3.38
C ILE A 18 -6.70 -3.55 -3.05
N MET A 19 -5.67 -4.40 -3.27
CA MET A 19 -5.73 -5.82 -2.89
C MET A 19 -6.00 -5.99 -1.39
N LEU A 20 -5.28 -5.24 -0.55
CA LEU A 20 -5.46 -5.31 0.90
C LEU A 20 -6.84 -4.81 1.32
N ALA A 21 -7.34 -3.73 0.73
CA ALA A 21 -8.70 -3.24 0.99
C ALA A 21 -9.75 -4.32 0.67
N ASN A 22 -9.66 -4.96 -0.50
CA ASN A 22 -10.60 -6.01 -0.91
C ASN A 22 -10.46 -7.29 -0.06
N TYR A 23 -9.26 -7.61 0.44
CA TYR A 23 -9.10 -8.69 1.42
C TYR A 23 -9.85 -8.37 2.73
N LEU A 24 -9.71 -7.14 3.25
CA LEU A 24 -10.37 -6.75 4.49
C LEU A 24 -11.90 -6.71 4.36
N THR A 25 -12.42 -6.13 3.27
CA THR A 25 -13.86 -5.95 3.09
C THR A 25 -14.55 -7.18 2.49
N GLY A 26 -13.99 -7.75 1.44
CA GLY A 26 -14.58 -8.88 0.72
C GLY A 26 -14.38 -10.23 1.43
N TYR A 27 -13.17 -10.48 1.94
CA TYR A 27 -12.83 -11.77 2.58
C TYR A 27 -13.09 -11.75 4.09
N LEU A 28 -12.62 -10.73 4.81
CA LEU A 28 -12.82 -10.64 6.27
C LEU A 28 -14.14 -9.96 6.69
N ARG A 29 -14.90 -9.37 5.76
CA ARG A 29 -16.18 -8.68 6.02
C ARG A 29 -16.07 -7.54 7.03
N ARG A 30 -14.92 -6.86 7.07
CA ARG A 30 -14.65 -5.69 7.92
C ARG A 30 -15.00 -4.39 7.18
N LYS A 31 -15.41 -3.36 7.91
CA LYS A 31 -15.65 -2.02 7.36
C LYS A 31 -14.31 -1.32 7.17
N ALA A 32 -13.83 -1.21 5.93
CA ALA A 32 -12.55 -0.58 5.62
C ALA A 32 -12.66 0.60 4.66
N ILE A 33 -11.75 1.55 4.80
CA ILE A 33 -11.59 2.69 3.91
C ILE A 33 -10.13 2.83 3.47
N LEU A 34 -9.92 3.14 2.20
CA LEU A 34 -8.61 3.40 1.61
C LEU A 34 -8.50 4.87 1.18
N LEU A 35 -7.52 5.58 1.72
CA LEU A 35 -7.26 6.99 1.44
C LEU A 35 -6.09 7.14 0.46
N GLU A 36 -6.26 7.93 -0.59
CA GLU A 36 -5.17 8.40 -1.45
C GLU A 36 -4.54 9.64 -0.81
N PHE A 37 -3.37 9.44 -0.20
CA PHE A 37 -2.59 10.50 0.46
C PHE A 37 -1.36 10.87 -0.37
N ASN A 38 -1.58 11.01 -1.67
CA ASN A 38 -0.58 11.39 -2.67
C ASN A 38 -1.27 12.18 -3.79
N GLU A 39 -0.50 12.77 -4.70
CA GLU A 39 -1.01 13.67 -5.74
C GLU A 39 -1.24 12.98 -7.10
N SER A 40 -1.23 11.64 -7.16
CA SER A 40 -1.36 10.92 -8.43
C SER A 40 -2.74 11.09 -9.09
N GLY A 41 -3.80 11.21 -8.28
CA GLY A 41 -5.19 11.20 -8.74
C GLY A 41 -5.64 9.86 -9.33
N ASP A 42 -4.96 8.76 -8.96
CA ASP A 42 -5.31 7.40 -9.37
C ASP A 42 -6.72 7.04 -8.90
N PHE A 43 -7.13 7.47 -7.70
CA PHE A 43 -8.44 7.11 -7.14
C PHE A 43 -9.58 7.82 -7.86
N GLU A 44 -9.37 9.07 -8.29
CA GLU A 44 -10.33 9.78 -9.13
C GLU A 44 -10.54 9.06 -10.48
N ARG A 45 -9.45 8.61 -11.11
CA ARG A 45 -9.51 7.79 -12.33
C ARG A 45 -10.19 6.45 -12.08
N LEU A 46 -9.91 5.83 -10.94
CA LEU A 46 -10.52 4.57 -10.51
C LEU A 46 -12.05 4.72 -10.39
N GLU A 47 -12.53 5.78 -9.74
CA GLU A 47 -13.96 6.07 -9.63
C GLU A 47 -14.61 6.21 -11.01
N GLN A 48 -13.99 6.98 -11.92
CA GLN A 48 -14.49 7.20 -13.27
C GLN A 48 -14.59 5.88 -14.06
N VAL A 49 -13.57 5.02 -13.96
CA VAL A 49 -13.54 3.73 -14.67
C VAL A 49 -14.54 2.75 -14.08
N CYS A 50 -14.67 2.65 -12.76
CA CYS A 50 -15.51 1.66 -12.11
C CYS A 50 -16.99 2.07 -12.01
N THR A 51 -17.31 3.36 -11.98
CA THR A 51 -18.68 3.87 -11.78
C THR A 51 -19.24 4.65 -12.97
N GLY A 52 -18.39 4.99 -13.95
CA GLY A 52 -18.77 5.80 -15.11
C GLY A 52 -18.84 7.31 -14.85
N GLN A 53 -18.56 7.77 -13.62
CA GLN A 53 -18.59 9.18 -13.25
C GLN A 53 -17.54 9.50 -12.18
N THR A 54 -17.23 10.79 -12.04
CA THR A 54 -16.42 11.31 -10.94
C THR A 54 -17.28 12.17 -10.04
N GLY A 55 -17.65 11.66 -8.87
CA GLY A 55 -18.39 12.40 -7.85
C GLY A 55 -17.53 13.49 -7.22
N ARG A 56 -18.16 14.54 -6.66
CA ARG A 56 -17.45 15.56 -5.86
C ARG A 56 -17.29 15.19 -4.38
N LYS A 57 -17.95 14.12 -3.93
CA LYS A 57 -18.03 13.75 -2.52
C LYS A 57 -17.15 12.54 -2.24
N ASN A 58 -16.52 12.57 -1.07
CA ASN A 58 -15.91 11.41 -0.44
C ASN A 58 -16.76 10.94 0.76
N PRO A 59 -16.63 9.67 1.17
CA PRO A 59 -16.03 8.58 0.39
C PRO A 59 -16.94 8.16 -0.78
N TYR A 60 -16.38 7.47 -1.76
CA TYR A 60 -17.12 6.72 -2.77
C TYR A 60 -16.84 5.23 -2.60
N ARG A 61 -17.73 4.36 -3.11
CA ARG A 61 -17.64 2.91 -2.92
C ARG A 61 -17.40 2.17 -4.22
N ILE A 62 -16.45 1.25 -4.22
CA ILE A 62 -16.26 0.25 -5.28
C ILE A 62 -16.28 -1.12 -4.61
N LEU A 63 -17.15 -2.02 -5.09
CA LEU A 63 -17.46 -3.29 -4.43
C LEU A 63 -17.85 -3.05 -2.95
N ASP A 64 -17.16 -3.70 -2.01
CA ASP A 64 -17.40 -3.59 -0.57
C ASP A 64 -16.44 -2.58 0.12
N ALA A 65 -15.52 -1.94 -0.60
CA ALA A 65 -14.52 -1.02 -0.04
C ALA A 65 -14.87 0.46 -0.29
N ASP A 66 -14.69 1.27 0.75
CA ASP A 66 -14.79 2.72 0.67
C ASP A 66 -13.45 3.33 0.27
N TYR A 67 -13.48 4.32 -0.62
CA TYR A 67 -12.33 5.02 -1.15
C TYR A 67 -12.46 6.52 -0.90
N TYR A 68 -11.33 7.14 -0.58
CA TYR A 68 -11.23 8.56 -0.34
C TYR A 68 -10.12 9.12 -1.23
N LYS A 69 -10.49 9.86 -2.27
CA LYS A 69 -9.53 10.54 -3.17
C LYS A 69 -9.12 11.90 -2.62
N HIS A 70 -7.93 12.38 -3.01
CA HIS A 70 -7.41 13.69 -2.62
C HIS A 70 -7.36 13.91 -1.10
N ALA A 71 -6.91 12.92 -0.34
CA ALA A 71 -6.90 13.00 1.12
C ALA A 71 -5.73 13.87 1.63
N GLY A 72 -6.02 14.74 2.59
CA GLY A 72 -5.04 15.51 3.34
C GLY A 72 -5.05 15.20 4.85
N PRO A 73 -4.14 15.81 5.64
CA PRO A 73 -4.02 15.52 7.08
C PRO A 73 -5.31 15.66 7.88
N GLU A 74 -6.18 16.62 7.52
CA GLU A 74 -7.46 16.82 8.20
C GLU A 74 -8.48 15.71 7.92
N ASN A 75 -8.43 15.09 6.74
CA ASN A 75 -9.35 14.01 6.38
C ASN A 75 -9.05 12.71 7.15
N ILE A 76 -7.80 12.49 7.57
CA ILE A 76 -7.46 11.37 8.46
C ILE A 76 -8.23 11.49 9.78
N LYS A 77 -8.32 12.70 10.35
CA LYS A 77 -9.03 12.94 11.60
C LYS A 77 -10.53 12.70 11.46
N GLU A 78 -11.12 13.15 10.34
CA GLU A 78 -12.52 12.92 10.01
C GLU A 78 -12.81 11.41 9.92
N VAL A 79 -12.03 10.68 9.13
CA VAL A 79 -12.21 9.23 8.93
C VAL A 79 -12.05 8.44 10.24
N LEU A 80 -11.19 8.87 11.16
CA LEU A 80 -11.04 8.24 12.47
C LEU A 80 -12.33 8.27 13.32
N LEU A 81 -13.24 9.22 13.06
CA LEU A 81 -14.51 9.35 13.77
C LEU A 81 -15.65 8.52 13.16
N GLU A 82 -15.46 8.00 11.94
CA GLU A 82 -16.48 7.29 11.14
C GLU A 82 -16.63 5.79 11.48
N GLY A 83 -15.90 5.31 12.49
CA GLY A 83 -16.02 3.95 13.01
C GLY A 83 -15.65 2.85 12.00
N TYR A 84 -14.63 3.08 11.17
CA TYR A 84 -14.05 2.03 10.33
C TYR A 84 -13.22 1.06 11.18
N ASP A 85 -13.33 -0.24 10.87
CA ASP A 85 -12.49 -1.28 11.47
C ASP A 85 -11.04 -1.17 10.98
N ASP A 86 -10.85 -0.76 9.72
CA ASP A 86 -9.56 -0.59 9.09
C ASP A 86 -9.49 0.70 8.28
N ILE A 87 -8.46 1.50 8.55
CA ILE A 87 -8.14 2.71 7.80
C ILE A 87 -6.80 2.47 7.13
N LEU A 88 -6.81 2.38 5.81
CA LEU A 88 -5.65 2.20 4.96
C LEU A 88 -5.30 3.53 4.31
N ILE A 89 -4.01 3.82 4.19
CA ILE A 89 -3.53 5.06 3.61
C ILE A 89 -2.45 4.73 2.58
N ASP A 90 -2.71 5.08 1.33
CA ASP A 90 -1.76 5.00 0.22
C ASP A 90 -0.98 6.30 0.11
N PHE A 91 0.28 6.26 0.53
CA PHE A 91 1.19 7.41 0.51
C PHE A 91 1.90 7.59 -0.83
N GLY A 92 1.60 6.79 -1.85
CA GLY A 92 2.30 6.85 -3.13
C GLY A 92 3.77 6.45 -3.00
N SER A 93 4.66 7.14 -3.70
CA SER A 93 6.09 6.85 -3.67
C SER A 93 6.79 7.64 -2.55
N VAL A 94 7.71 7.00 -1.83
CA VAL A 94 8.57 7.67 -0.83
C VAL A 94 9.46 8.77 -1.43
N LYS A 95 9.53 8.87 -2.75
CA LYS A 95 10.21 9.95 -3.48
C LYS A 95 9.36 11.21 -3.65
N ASP A 96 8.05 11.11 -3.44
CA ASP A 96 7.11 12.22 -3.62
C ASP A 96 7.16 13.19 -2.41
N GLY A 97 7.74 12.75 -1.29
CA GLY A 97 8.00 13.56 -0.12
C GLY A 97 8.09 12.73 1.16
N GLU A 98 8.50 13.37 2.27
CA GLU A 98 8.36 12.73 3.58
C GLU A 98 6.93 12.87 4.09
N HIS A 99 6.26 11.74 4.31
CA HIS A 99 4.93 11.71 4.91
C HIS A 99 5.05 11.39 6.41
N GLU A 100 5.01 12.41 7.27
CA GLU A 100 5.04 12.20 8.73
C GLU A 100 3.92 11.26 9.20
N SER A 101 2.74 11.39 8.58
CA SER A 101 1.58 10.52 8.81
C SER A 101 1.88 9.03 8.56
N TYR A 102 2.76 8.68 7.62
CA TYR A 102 3.16 7.30 7.37
C TYR A 102 3.81 6.68 8.62
N TRP A 103 4.70 7.42 9.27
CA TRP A 103 5.41 6.95 10.46
C TRP A 103 4.50 6.81 11.68
N ARG A 104 3.39 7.54 11.70
CA ARG A 104 2.35 7.49 12.74
C ARG A 104 1.37 6.32 12.58
N CYS A 105 1.35 5.63 11.43
CA CYS A 105 0.52 4.43 11.25
C CYS A 105 0.97 3.29 12.17
N ASP A 106 0.03 2.48 12.64
CA ASP A 106 0.32 1.32 13.51
C ASP A 106 1.11 0.26 12.74
N LYS A 107 0.58 -0.16 11.58
CA LYS A 107 1.24 -1.06 10.63
C LYS A 107 1.73 -0.25 9.43
N LYS A 108 2.92 -0.57 8.94
CA LYS A 108 3.57 0.13 7.82
C LYS A 108 4.11 -0.88 6.83
N PHE A 109 3.69 -0.78 5.58
CA PHE A 109 4.22 -1.57 4.47
C PHE A 109 5.04 -0.68 3.55
N LEU A 110 6.20 -1.18 3.14
CA LEU A 110 7.01 -0.60 2.08
C LEU A 110 7.00 -1.58 0.89
N VAL A 111 6.29 -1.21 -0.17
CA VAL A 111 6.22 -1.99 -1.41
C VAL A 111 7.41 -1.62 -2.29
N GLY A 112 8.24 -2.59 -2.63
CA GLY A 112 9.37 -2.44 -3.53
C GLY A 112 9.35 -3.44 -4.66
N SER A 113 10.34 -3.34 -5.53
CA SER A 113 10.56 -4.25 -6.65
C SER A 113 12.03 -4.61 -6.74
N PHE A 114 12.30 -5.89 -7.00
CA PHE A 114 13.65 -6.39 -7.27
C PHE A 114 13.94 -6.50 -8.78
N THR A 115 13.19 -5.80 -9.63
CA THR A 115 13.67 -5.57 -11.00
C THR A 115 14.96 -4.76 -10.95
N GLU A 116 15.82 -4.99 -11.94
CA GLU A 116 17.21 -4.54 -11.95
C GLU A 116 17.34 -3.02 -11.83
N TRP A 117 16.37 -2.27 -12.36
CA TRP A 117 16.32 -0.80 -12.32
C TRP A 117 15.58 -0.22 -11.11
N GLN A 118 14.88 -1.03 -10.29
CA GLN A 118 14.15 -0.53 -9.10
C GLN A 118 14.79 -0.97 -7.76
N GLN A 119 15.61 -2.03 -7.76
CA GLN A 119 16.22 -2.58 -6.54
C GLN A 119 17.06 -1.56 -5.76
N GLU A 120 17.69 -0.59 -6.45
CA GLU A 120 18.53 0.41 -5.79
C GLU A 120 17.68 1.39 -4.97
N SER A 121 16.57 1.89 -5.51
CA SER A 121 15.67 2.77 -4.75
C SER A 121 15.10 2.07 -3.50
N PHE A 122 14.84 0.77 -3.59
CA PHE A 122 14.41 -0.02 -2.44
C PHE A 122 15.52 -0.17 -1.39
N ARG A 123 16.75 -0.44 -1.82
CA ARG A 123 17.94 -0.51 -0.96
C ARG A 123 18.19 0.82 -0.25
N GLU A 124 18.20 1.92 -1.00
CA GLU A 124 18.50 3.26 -0.49
C GLU A 124 17.55 3.64 0.62
N PHE A 125 16.23 3.48 0.41
CA PHE A 125 15.24 3.74 1.44
C PHE A 125 15.48 2.90 2.69
N GLU A 126 15.67 1.58 2.53
CA GLU A 126 15.89 0.67 3.65
C GLU A 126 17.15 1.05 4.46
N MET A 127 18.26 1.36 3.79
CA MET A 127 19.51 1.72 4.45
C MET A 127 19.40 3.08 5.15
N GLU A 128 18.86 4.10 4.46
CA GLU A 128 18.71 5.44 5.01
C GLU A 128 17.81 5.43 6.26
N LYS A 129 16.64 4.81 6.18
CA LYS A 129 15.69 4.81 7.30
C LYS A 129 16.18 3.94 8.46
N ARG A 130 16.86 2.81 8.21
CA ARG A 130 17.48 2.01 9.29
C ARG A 130 18.62 2.74 10.00
N ALA A 131 19.33 3.63 9.30
CA ALA A 131 20.37 4.45 9.92
C ALA A 131 19.77 5.54 10.82
N LYS A 132 18.57 6.04 10.49
CA LYS A 132 17.88 7.10 11.24
C LYS A 132 17.00 6.58 12.38
N GLN A 133 16.45 5.37 12.27
CA GLN A 133 15.52 4.82 13.26
C GLN A 133 15.48 3.28 13.27
N LYS A 134 15.00 2.71 14.37
CA LYS A 134 14.69 1.27 14.45
C LYS A 134 13.62 0.92 13.41
N LYS A 135 13.84 -0.20 12.71
CA LYS A 135 12.88 -0.69 11.70
C LYS A 135 11.50 -0.94 12.33
N SER A 136 10.50 -0.24 11.80
CA SER A 136 9.08 -0.31 12.24
C SER A 136 8.12 -0.65 11.10
N TRP A 137 8.64 -0.94 9.90
CA TRP A 137 7.88 -1.27 8.69
C TRP A 137 8.23 -2.67 8.19
N GLN A 138 7.32 -3.26 7.44
CA GLN A 138 7.49 -4.53 6.75
C GLN A 138 7.71 -4.28 5.26
N SER A 139 8.74 -4.91 4.71
CA SER A 139 9.15 -4.71 3.31
C SER A 139 8.52 -5.81 2.45
N LEU A 140 7.95 -5.41 1.34
CA LEU A 140 7.25 -6.29 0.41
C LEU A 140 7.86 -6.14 -0.99
N ALA A 141 7.83 -7.21 -1.79
CA ALA A 141 8.37 -7.21 -3.14
C ALA A 141 7.30 -7.66 -4.14
N VAL A 142 6.99 -6.80 -5.11
CA VAL A 142 6.02 -7.10 -6.19
C VAL A 142 6.64 -7.95 -7.31
N PHE A 143 7.87 -7.64 -7.69
CA PHE A 143 8.56 -8.25 -8.82
C PHE A 143 9.99 -8.64 -8.46
N GLY A 144 10.56 -9.49 -9.31
CA GLY A 144 11.88 -10.08 -9.18
C GLY A 144 11.82 -11.55 -8.79
N SER A 145 12.82 -12.30 -9.25
CA SER A 145 12.91 -13.74 -8.99
C SER A 145 13.22 -14.02 -7.51
N GLU A 146 12.92 -15.24 -7.06
CA GLU A 146 13.34 -15.70 -5.73
C GLU A 146 14.86 -15.71 -5.57
N GLU A 147 15.60 -15.96 -6.66
CA GLU A 147 17.06 -15.88 -6.67
C GLU A 147 17.52 -14.44 -6.39
N THR A 148 17.03 -13.46 -7.16
CA THR A 148 17.34 -12.04 -6.98
C THR A 148 17.02 -11.57 -5.56
N ARG A 149 15.86 -11.97 -5.02
CA ARG A 149 15.45 -11.64 -3.64
C ARG A 149 16.39 -12.24 -2.59
N ARG A 150 16.80 -13.50 -2.75
CA ARG A 150 17.76 -14.17 -1.85
C ARG A 150 19.13 -13.53 -1.91
N GLU A 151 19.61 -13.20 -3.10
CA GLU A 151 20.89 -12.52 -3.28
C GLU A 151 20.88 -11.13 -2.65
N PHE A 152 19.81 -10.36 -2.88
CA PHE A 152 19.63 -9.04 -2.29
C PHE A 152 19.62 -9.11 -0.76
N SER A 153 18.88 -10.06 -0.18
CA SER A 153 18.86 -10.29 1.27
C SER A 153 20.24 -10.68 1.81
N ARG A 154 20.95 -11.60 1.13
CA ARG A 154 22.30 -12.01 1.52
C ARG A 154 23.27 -10.83 1.53
N ARG A 155 23.21 -10.00 0.49
CA ARG A 155 24.13 -8.86 0.28
C ARG A 155 23.85 -7.70 1.23
N TYR A 156 22.59 -7.32 1.39
CA TYR A 156 22.21 -6.08 2.10
C TYR A 156 21.55 -6.32 3.45
N ARG A 157 21.30 -7.57 3.83
CA ARG A 157 20.57 -7.95 5.06
C ARG A 157 19.18 -7.30 5.11
N ILE A 158 18.54 -7.20 3.96
CA ILE A 158 17.17 -6.70 3.80
C ILE A 158 16.29 -7.85 3.35
N ASN A 159 15.35 -8.23 4.22
CA ASN A 159 14.31 -9.19 3.89
C ASN A 159 13.07 -8.45 3.40
N ALA A 160 12.51 -8.93 2.30
CA ALA A 160 11.18 -8.54 1.83
C ALA A 160 10.35 -9.79 1.55
N GLU A 161 9.08 -9.77 1.95
CA GLU A 161 8.12 -10.82 1.59
C GLU A 161 7.61 -10.60 0.18
N ARG A 162 7.48 -11.69 -0.59
CA ARG A 162 6.93 -11.62 -1.94
C ARG A 162 5.42 -11.45 -1.86
N ILE A 163 4.90 -10.44 -2.55
CA ILE A 163 3.47 -10.27 -2.78
C ILE A 163 3.05 -11.33 -3.81
N PRO A 164 2.00 -12.12 -3.55
CA PRO A 164 1.42 -13.04 -4.54
C PRO A 164 1.06 -12.30 -5.82
N PHE A 165 1.20 -12.98 -6.95
CA PHE A 165 0.80 -12.39 -8.22
C PHE A 165 -0.72 -12.25 -8.26
N SER A 166 -1.21 -11.02 -8.49
CA SER A 166 -2.60 -10.78 -8.86
C SER A 166 -2.65 -9.98 -10.15
N ALA A 167 -3.36 -10.51 -11.15
CA ALA A 167 -3.62 -9.78 -12.39
C ALA A 167 -4.65 -8.67 -12.20
N ASP A 168 -5.51 -8.79 -11.18
CA ASP A 168 -6.58 -7.86 -10.84
C ASP A 168 -6.53 -7.53 -9.35
N ALA A 169 -6.40 -6.24 -9.01
CA ALA A 169 -6.31 -5.79 -7.63
C ALA A 169 -7.61 -6.00 -6.85
N PHE A 170 -8.75 -6.15 -7.53
CA PHE A 170 -10.05 -6.38 -6.90
C PHE A 170 -10.30 -7.85 -6.54
N SER A 171 -9.52 -8.76 -7.12
CA SER A 171 -9.68 -10.20 -6.92
C SER A 171 -8.80 -10.70 -5.76
N VAL A 172 -9.43 -11.36 -4.78
CA VAL A 172 -8.72 -11.98 -3.65
C VAL A 172 -8.69 -13.49 -3.87
N THR A 173 -7.53 -14.01 -4.28
CA THR A 173 -7.31 -15.46 -4.39
C THR A 173 -7.00 -16.08 -3.01
N GLU A 174 -7.07 -17.41 -2.91
CA GLU A 174 -6.67 -18.13 -1.69
C GLU A 174 -5.22 -17.81 -1.28
N GLU A 175 -4.29 -17.79 -2.25
CA GLU A 175 -2.89 -17.41 -2.03
C GLU A 175 -2.75 -15.98 -1.47
N CYS A 176 -3.53 -15.03 -2.01
CA CYS A 176 -3.59 -13.67 -1.47
C CYS A 176 -4.11 -13.67 -0.02
N GLY A 177 -5.15 -14.45 0.26
CA GLY A 177 -5.73 -14.57 1.60
C GLY A 177 -4.76 -15.13 2.63
N GLU A 178 -4.01 -16.19 2.29
CA GLU A 178 -2.96 -16.75 3.14
C GLU A 178 -1.82 -15.77 3.38
N PHE A 179 -1.41 -15.04 2.34
CA PHE A 179 -0.40 -14.00 2.43
C PHE A 179 -0.85 -12.88 3.38
N PHE A 180 -2.04 -12.31 3.19
CA PHE A 180 -2.54 -11.22 4.05
C PHE A 180 -2.72 -11.65 5.50
N LYS A 181 -3.21 -12.87 5.74
CA LYS A 181 -3.33 -13.45 7.09
C LYS A 181 -1.98 -13.53 7.82
N ARG A 182 -0.88 -13.73 7.10
CA ARG A 182 0.47 -13.80 7.69
C ARG A 182 1.04 -12.42 7.98
N ILE A 183 0.78 -11.44 7.13
CA ILE A 183 1.41 -10.12 7.23
C ILE A 183 0.63 -9.11 8.07
N LEU A 184 -0.67 -9.32 8.31
CA LEU A 184 -1.48 -8.49 9.22
C LEU A 184 -1.24 -8.91 10.67
#